data_AF-A0A368DLK8-F1
#
_entry.id   AF-A0A368DLK8-F1
#
_cell.length_a   1.000
_cell.length_b   1.000
_cell.length_c   1.000
_cell.angle_alpha   90.00
_cell.angle_beta   90.00
_cell.angle_gamma   90.00
#
_symmetry.space_group_name_H-M   'P 1'
#
loop_
_entity.id
_entity.type
_entity.pdbx_description
1 polymer ?
#
loop_
_entity_poly.entity_id
_entity_poly.type
_entity_poly.pdbx_seq_one_letter_code
_entity_poly.pdbx_strand_id
1 'polypeptide(L)'
;MKQIKRITLLLALAVISCENTPKEVQKVGFAGNPDNGWILGKQESLDTWLTFVEHHVDEDLEGIMKLTSDSIFVELPNGESIAGKDNFKAFLSEWFDSSELSVNQRWGIPIKFVNAEGESDDGDWVINGHSITSTSEEITRTEENQLNAYIINDKVQFFRVHNYKTTEGKLVDVTFSVDMSSYEDSFSSVSVFGSFNDWCGTCDPMTDADGDGVYTTTASVPVGEVEYKFSIDNQSVEESFVPGSACTKTTGEYTNRITAVEASSTLEAVCFNSCTTCE
;
A
#
# COMPACT_ATOMS: atom_id res chain seq x y z
N MET A 1 54.19 -62.74 59.61
CA MET A 1 54.77 -61.48 59.08
C MET A 1 54.30 -61.29 57.64
N LYS A 2 53.34 -60.39 57.39
CA LYS A 2 52.86 -60.04 56.05
C LYS A 2 53.10 -58.53 55.86
N GLN A 3 53.88 -58.16 54.85
CA GLN A 3 54.23 -56.76 54.56
C GLN A 3 53.00 -55.95 54.15
N ILE A 4 52.87 -54.76 54.73
CA ILE A 4 51.90 -53.73 54.35
C ILE A 4 52.56 -52.83 53.31
N LYS A 5 52.09 -52.86 52.06
CA LYS A 5 52.40 -51.84 51.04
C LYS A 5 51.47 -50.64 51.25
N ARG A 6 52.04 -49.45 51.47
CA ARG A 6 51.33 -48.18 51.48
C ARG A 6 51.00 -47.80 50.04
N ILE A 7 49.70 -47.68 49.72
CA ILE A 7 49.21 -47.10 48.47
C ILE A 7 48.71 -45.70 48.81
N THR A 8 49.43 -44.68 48.32
CA THR A 8 49.00 -43.28 48.41
C THR A 8 48.04 -43.01 47.24
N LEU A 9 46.76 -42.79 47.55
CA LEU A 9 45.74 -42.44 46.58
C LEU A 9 45.82 -40.93 46.29
N LEU A 10 46.34 -40.54 45.12
CA LEU A 10 46.22 -39.16 44.63
C LEU A 10 44.79 -38.95 44.13
N LEU A 11 44.05 -38.07 44.80
CA LEU A 11 42.74 -37.62 44.36
C LEU A 11 42.94 -36.48 43.34
N ALA A 12 42.78 -36.78 42.05
CA ALA A 12 42.77 -35.76 41.00
C ALA A 12 41.39 -35.10 40.96
N LEU A 13 41.29 -33.87 41.45
CA LEU A 13 40.11 -33.02 41.28
C LEU A 13 40.09 -32.52 39.83
N ALA A 14 39.26 -33.12 38.98
CA ALA A 14 38.99 -32.60 37.64
C ALA A 14 38.00 -31.43 37.76
N VAL A 15 38.52 -30.20 37.64
CA VAL A 15 37.70 -28.99 37.53
C VAL A 15 37.18 -28.94 36.09
N ILE A 16 35.94 -29.38 35.87
CA ILE A 16 35.26 -29.21 34.58
C ILE A 16 34.84 -27.73 34.54
N SER A 17 35.70 -26.90 33.96
CA SER A 17 35.31 -25.54 33.57
C SER A 17 34.38 -25.67 32.37
N CYS A 18 33.08 -25.44 32.56
CA CYS A 18 32.20 -25.13 31.43
C CYS A 18 32.65 -23.80 30.84
N GLU A 19 33.45 -23.83 29.78
CA GLU A 19 33.64 -22.67 28.92
C GLU A 19 32.30 -22.39 28.20
N ASN A 20 31.44 -21.61 28.83
CA ASN A 20 30.38 -20.89 28.14
C ASN A 20 31.05 -19.76 27.37
N THR A 21 31.71 -20.06 26.26
CA THR A 21 32.10 -19.02 25.32
C THR A 21 30.81 -18.36 24.84
N PRO A 22 30.57 -17.06 25.11
CA PRO A 22 29.38 -16.39 24.63
C PRO A 22 29.33 -16.55 23.11
N LYS A 23 28.22 -17.05 22.57
CA LYS A 23 28.04 -17.09 21.12
C LYS A 23 28.11 -15.64 20.62
N GLU A 24 29.15 -15.34 19.85
CA GLU A 24 29.29 -14.04 19.21
C GLU A 24 28.09 -13.86 18.26
N VAL A 25 27.22 -12.92 18.61
CA VAL A 25 26.06 -12.58 17.78
C VAL A 25 26.58 -11.82 16.56
N GLN A 26 26.37 -12.37 15.37
CA GLN A 26 26.74 -11.70 14.13
C GLN A 26 25.81 -10.50 13.90
N LYS A 27 26.25 -9.34 14.39
CA LYS A 27 25.57 -8.04 14.23
C LYS A 27 25.86 -7.42 12.86
N VAL A 28 24.93 -6.64 12.34
CA VAL A 28 25.08 -5.80 11.15
C VAL A 28 24.80 -4.34 11.49
N GLY A 29 25.53 -3.41 10.84
CA GLY A 29 25.37 -1.97 11.05
C GLY A 29 25.74 -1.51 12.47
N PHE A 30 25.21 -0.35 12.88
CA PHE A 30 25.37 0.20 14.23
C PHE A 30 24.04 0.76 14.74
N ALA A 31 23.86 0.83 16.06
CA ALA A 31 22.65 1.35 16.70
C ALA A 31 23.00 2.38 17.78
N GLY A 32 23.04 3.66 17.39
CA GLY A 32 23.43 4.79 18.24
C GLY A 32 24.94 4.88 18.50
N ASN A 33 25.59 3.75 18.81
CA ASN A 33 27.04 3.62 18.95
C ASN A 33 27.56 2.35 18.22
N PRO A 34 28.89 2.22 18.02
CA PRO A 34 29.49 1.11 17.26
C PRO A 34 29.44 -0.28 17.92
N ASP A 35 29.25 -0.36 19.23
CA ASP A 35 29.25 -1.65 19.96
C ASP A 35 27.87 -2.33 19.89
N ASN A 36 26.83 -1.52 19.72
CA ASN A 36 25.47 -1.97 19.44
C ASN A 36 25.26 -2.17 17.93
N GLY A 37 24.32 -3.04 17.56
CA GLY A 37 23.98 -3.26 16.17
C GLY A 37 22.61 -3.89 15.98
N TRP A 38 22.41 -4.47 14.81
CA TRP A 38 21.15 -5.08 14.42
C TRP A 38 21.34 -6.54 14.03
N ILE A 39 20.29 -7.32 14.20
CA ILE A 39 20.10 -8.64 13.57
C ILE A 39 18.78 -8.61 12.78
N LEU A 40 18.53 -9.64 11.97
CA LEU A 40 17.23 -9.79 11.33
C LEU A 40 16.15 -10.01 12.39
N GLY A 41 15.07 -9.24 12.30
CA GLY A 41 13.86 -9.43 13.09
C GLY A 41 13.01 -10.57 12.55
N LYS A 42 11.86 -10.82 13.17
CA LYS A 42 10.95 -11.88 12.74
C LYS A 42 10.15 -11.46 11.51
N GLN A 43 9.93 -12.41 10.61
CA GLN A 43 9.00 -12.23 9.49
C GLN A 43 7.58 -11.96 9.98
N GLU A 44 7.15 -12.61 11.07
CA GLU A 44 5.84 -12.42 11.71
C GLU A 44 5.57 -10.94 12.08
N SER A 45 6.61 -10.21 12.48
CA SER A 45 6.50 -8.78 12.80
C SER A 45 6.28 -7.93 11.55
N LEU A 46 6.91 -8.30 10.42
CA LEU A 46 6.65 -7.67 9.12
C LEU A 46 5.23 -8.02 8.63
N ASP A 47 4.81 -9.27 8.77
CA ASP A 47 3.47 -9.72 8.35
C ASP A 47 2.39 -8.99 9.17
N THR A 48 2.58 -8.82 10.48
CA THR A 48 1.73 -8.00 11.35
C THR A 48 1.60 -6.57 10.82
N TRP A 49 2.71 -5.95 10.40
CA TRP A 49 2.71 -4.61 9.84
C TRP A 49 1.96 -4.53 8.50
N LEU A 50 2.14 -5.51 7.62
CA LEU A 50 1.45 -5.56 6.34
C LEU A 50 -0.06 -5.72 6.53
N THR A 51 -0.51 -6.64 7.39
CA THR A 51 -1.94 -6.79 7.73
C THR A 51 -2.50 -5.54 8.39
N PHE A 52 -1.74 -4.87 9.25
CA PHE A 52 -2.14 -3.58 9.82
C PHE A 52 -2.43 -2.54 8.73
N VAL A 53 -1.60 -2.48 7.69
CA VAL A 53 -1.78 -1.56 6.56
C VAL A 53 -2.94 -1.98 5.66
N GLU A 54 -3.12 -3.28 5.38
CA GLU A 54 -4.27 -3.79 4.63
C GLU A 54 -5.59 -3.35 5.29
N HIS A 55 -5.68 -3.44 6.61
CA HIS A 55 -6.85 -2.92 7.33
C HIS A 55 -7.04 -1.41 7.21
N HIS A 56 -6.01 -0.60 6.91
CA HIS A 56 -6.21 0.82 6.60
C HIS A 56 -6.79 1.03 5.21
N VAL A 57 -6.37 0.22 4.23
CA VAL A 57 -6.91 0.26 2.86
C VAL A 57 -8.37 -0.21 2.85
N ASP A 58 -8.70 -1.22 3.65
CA ASP A 58 -10.07 -1.74 3.78
C ASP A 58 -10.96 -0.92 4.74
N GLU A 59 -10.42 0.15 5.32
CA GLU A 59 -11.08 0.96 6.37
C GLU A 59 -11.59 0.13 7.58
N ASP A 60 -10.99 -1.03 7.83
CA ASP A 60 -11.36 -1.94 8.92
C ASP A 60 -10.78 -1.48 10.27
N LEU A 61 -11.45 -0.50 10.86
CA LEU A 61 -11.06 0.06 12.16
C LEU A 61 -10.98 -1.00 13.27
N GLU A 62 -11.80 -2.05 13.22
CA GLU A 62 -11.74 -3.12 14.23
C GLU A 62 -10.46 -3.96 14.07
N GLY A 63 -10.13 -4.33 12.83
CA GLY A 63 -8.89 -5.00 12.45
C GLY A 63 -7.65 -4.21 12.86
N ILE A 64 -7.62 -2.91 12.55
CA ILE A 64 -6.53 -2.02 12.97
C ILE A 64 -6.37 -2.04 14.49
N MET A 65 -7.47 -1.83 15.23
CA MET A 65 -7.42 -1.79 16.71
C MET A 65 -7.04 -3.14 17.33
N LYS A 66 -7.30 -4.27 16.66
CA LYS A 66 -6.80 -5.59 17.10
C LYS A 66 -5.30 -5.71 17.00
N LEU A 67 -4.62 -4.94 16.15
CA LEU A 67 -3.17 -4.95 16.03
C LEU A 67 -2.53 -3.74 16.72
N THR A 68 -3.29 -2.74 17.17
CA THR A 68 -2.76 -1.59 17.93
C THR A 68 -2.55 -1.91 19.42
N SER A 69 -1.39 -1.52 19.96
CA SER A 69 -1.10 -1.49 21.39
C SER A 69 -1.89 -0.40 22.12
N ASP A 70 -2.25 -0.63 23.39
CA ASP A 70 -2.92 0.39 24.21
C ASP A 70 -2.03 1.64 24.41
N SER A 71 -0.71 1.46 24.35
CA SER A 71 0.29 2.53 24.48
C SER A 71 0.88 2.97 23.13
N ILE A 72 0.15 2.78 22.01
CA ILE A 72 0.59 3.23 20.68
C ILE A 72 1.08 4.68 20.71
N PHE A 73 2.20 4.95 20.04
CA PHE A 73 2.67 6.30 19.80
C PHE A 73 3.01 6.47 18.31
N VAL A 74 2.36 7.42 17.66
CA VAL A 74 2.52 7.69 16.23
C VAL A 74 3.15 9.06 16.04
N GLU A 75 4.17 9.16 15.20
CA GLU A 75 4.73 10.43 14.77
C GLU A 75 4.42 10.66 13.29
N LEU A 76 3.67 11.73 13.04
CA LEU A 76 3.17 12.10 11.73
C LEU A 76 4.22 12.89 10.93
N PRO A 77 4.13 12.92 9.59
CA PRO A 77 5.09 13.63 8.75
C PRO A 77 5.14 15.15 9.00
N ASN A 78 4.05 15.73 9.50
CA ASN A 78 3.93 17.15 9.83
C ASN A 78 4.62 17.52 11.17
N GLY A 79 5.19 16.55 11.88
CA GLY A 79 5.85 16.73 13.18
C GLY A 79 4.90 16.63 14.38
N GLU A 80 3.61 16.42 14.17
CA GLU A 80 2.66 16.12 15.23
C GLU A 80 2.79 14.66 15.68
N SER A 81 2.19 14.36 16.83
CA SER A 81 2.18 13.01 17.38
C SER A 81 0.83 12.65 17.96
N ILE A 82 0.49 11.36 17.85
CA ILE A 82 -0.71 10.78 18.42
C ILE A 82 -0.29 9.76 19.48
N ALA A 83 -0.72 9.98 20.71
CA ALA A 83 -0.41 9.11 21.83
C ALA A 83 -1.68 8.41 22.35
N GLY A 84 -1.62 7.09 22.48
CA GLY A 84 -2.69 6.27 23.03
C GLY A 84 -3.70 5.81 21.99
N LYS A 85 -4.23 4.60 22.22
CA LYS A 85 -5.08 3.88 21.27
C LYS A 85 -6.39 4.58 20.94
N ASP A 86 -7.03 5.21 21.93
CA ASP A 86 -8.29 5.93 21.72
C ASP A 86 -8.11 7.15 20.80
N ASN A 87 -7.02 7.91 20.99
CA ASN A 87 -6.71 9.06 20.14
C ASN A 87 -6.34 8.61 18.72
N PHE A 88 -5.59 7.51 18.59
CA PHE A 88 -5.27 6.93 17.29
C PHE A 88 -6.52 6.46 16.55
N LYS A 89 -7.45 5.80 17.26
CA LYS A 89 -8.74 5.41 16.70
C LYS A 89 -9.55 6.61 16.21
N ALA A 90 -9.63 7.68 17.00
CA ALA A 90 -10.37 8.89 16.64
C ALA A 90 -9.77 9.57 15.39
N PHE A 91 -8.44 9.67 15.32
CA PHE A 91 -7.75 10.17 14.14
C PHE A 91 -8.07 9.37 12.88
N LEU A 92 -8.04 8.04 12.95
CA LEU A 92 -8.34 7.18 11.81
C LEU A 92 -9.80 7.33 11.35
N SER A 93 -10.76 7.43 12.28
CA SER A 93 -12.16 7.67 11.92
C SER A 93 -12.35 8.96 11.14
N GLU A 94 -11.71 10.06 11.56
CA GLU A 94 -11.76 11.33 10.82
C GLU A 94 -11.07 11.22 9.46
N TRP A 95 -9.98 10.48 9.37
CA TRP A 95 -9.25 10.31 8.11
C TRP A 95 -10.07 9.51 7.09
N PHE A 96 -10.68 8.39 7.48
CA PHE A 96 -11.50 7.56 6.58
C PHE A 96 -12.76 8.31 6.12
N ASP A 97 -13.35 9.17 6.95
CA ASP A 97 -14.48 10.02 6.52
C ASP A 97 -14.10 11.07 5.45
N SER A 98 -12.81 11.35 5.26
CA SER A 98 -12.34 12.48 4.43
C SER A 98 -11.82 12.10 3.04
N SER A 99 -11.36 10.86 2.86
CA SER A 99 -10.75 10.40 1.62
C SER A 99 -10.65 8.89 1.56
N GLU A 100 -10.83 8.32 0.38
CA GLU A 100 -10.46 6.94 0.10
C GLU A 100 -8.94 6.80 0.05
N LEU A 101 -8.43 5.66 0.54
CA LEU A 101 -6.99 5.41 0.66
C LEU A 101 -6.55 4.21 -0.17
N SER A 102 -5.44 4.38 -0.88
CA SER A 102 -4.67 3.26 -1.40
C SER A 102 -3.23 3.32 -0.91
N VAL A 103 -2.64 2.15 -0.65
CA VAL A 103 -1.26 2.04 -0.18
C VAL A 103 -0.50 1.07 -1.05
N ASN A 104 0.64 1.51 -1.59
CA ASN A 104 1.57 0.67 -2.32
C ASN A 104 2.82 0.42 -1.48
N GLN A 105 2.88 -0.77 -0.87
CA GLN A 105 4.05 -1.26 -0.14
C GLN A 105 5.13 -1.70 -1.12
N ARG A 106 6.31 -1.06 -1.08
CA ARG A 106 7.38 -1.33 -2.05
C ARG A 106 8.44 -2.30 -1.55
N TRP A 107 8.81 -2.15 -0.28
CA TRP A 107 9.79 -3.00 0.38
C TRP A 107 9.68 -2.82 1.90
N GLY A 108 10.07 -3.85 2.65
CA GLY A 108 10.16 -3.79 4.11
C GLY A 108 11.17 -4.81 4.63
N ILE A 109 11.81 -4.49 5.75
CA ILE A 109 12.72 -5.41 6.45
C ILE A 109 12.48 -5.34 7.96
N PRO A 110 12.28 -6.50 8.63
CA PRO A 110 12.29 -6.56 10.07
C PRO A 110 13.73 -6.62 10.58
N ILE A 111 14.07 -5.78 11.56
CA ILE A 111 15.37 -5.76 12.24
C ILE A 111 15.15 -5.73 13.75
N LYS A 112 16.06 -6.32 14.51
CA LYS A 112 16.03 -6.33 15.97
C LYS A 112 17.31 -5.73 16.51
N PHE A 113 17.17 -4.83 17.46
CA PHE A 113 18.29 -4.23 18.17
C PHE A 113 19.02 -5.27 19.02
N VAL A 114 20.35 -5.19 19.05
CA VAL A 114 21.20 -5.97 19.94
C VAL A 114 22.32 -5.10 20.52
N ASN A 115 22.51 -5.14 21.84
CA ASN A 115 23.55 -4.37 22.53
C ASN A 115 24.94 -5.03 22.44
N ALA A 116 25.93 -4.42 23.11
CA ALA A 116 27.30 -4.91 23.17
C ALA A 116 27.39 -6.31 23.81
N GLU A 117 26.55 -6.59 24.80
CA GLU A 117 26.46 -7.83 25.57
C GLU A 117 25.70 -8.96 24.83
N GLY A 118 25.06 -8.65 23.70
CA GLY A 118 24.27 -9.61 22.92
C GLY A 118 22.81 -9.72 23.36
N GLU A 119 22.35 -8.84 24.25
CA GLU A 119 20.96 -8.75 24.67
C GLU A 119 20.16 -7.96 23.63
N SER A 120 18.89 -8.33 23.44
CA SER A 120 18.01 -7.74 22.43
C SER A 120 16.76 -7.15 23.03
N ASP A 121 16.18 -6.20 22.32
CA ASP A 121 14.87 -5.65 22.66
C ASP A 121 13.76 -6.72 22.53
N ASP A 122 12.67 -6.52 23.27
CA ASP A 122 11.51 -7.40 23.25
C ASP A 122 10.90 -7.49 21.84
N GLY A 123 10.84 -6.36 21.13
CA GLY A 123 10.20 -6.23 19.83
C GLY A 123 11.15 -6.28 18.63
N ASP A 124 10.55 -6.17 17.46
CA ASP A 124 11.22 -5.96 16.18
C ASP A 124 10.86 -4.58 15.63
N TRP A 125 11.80 -3.94 14.95
CA TRP A 125 11.56 -2.78 14.11
C TRP A 125 11.26 -3.24 12.68
N VAL A 126 10.27 -2.63 12.03
CA VAL A 126 10.01 -2.78 10.60
C VAL A 126 10.35 -1.46 9.92
N ILE A 127 11.37 -1.50 9.06
CA ILE A 127 11.77 -0.37 8.21
C ILE A 127 11.20 -0.63 6.83
N ASN A 128 10.39 0.29 6.31
CA ASN A 128 9.72 0.12 5.01
C ASN A 128 9.61 1.41 4.21
N GLY A 129 9.40 1.24 2.91
CA GLY A 129 9.07 2.32 1.99
C GLY A 129 7.76 2.03 1.28
N HIS A 130 6.90 3.04 1.21
CA HIS A 130 5.58 2.93 0.59
C HIS A 130 5.15 4.27 -0.01
N SER A 131 4.11 4.23 -0.83
CA SER A 131 3.33 5.43 -1.16
C SER A 131 1.90 5.29 -0.67
N ILE A 132 1.33 6.38 -0.18
CA ILE A 132 -0.09 6.50 0.14
C ILE A 132 -0.71 7.43 -0.89
N THR A 133 -1.85 7.05 -1.45
CA THR A 133 -2.68 7.95 -2.24
C THR A 133 -3.99 8.14 -1.49
N SER A 134 -4.34 9.40 -1.23
CA SER A 134 -5.63 9.80 -0.68
C SER A 134 -6.43 10.52 -1.76
N THR A 135 -7.66 10.08 -1.98
CA THR A 135 -8.55 10.65 -2.99
C THR A 135 -9.79 11.19 -2.31
N SER A 136 -10.05 12.49 -2.48
CA SER A 136 -11.32 13.13 -2.15
C SER A 136 -12.06 13.51 -3.44
N GLU A 137 -13.23 14.16 -3.33
CA GLU A 137 -13.98 14.62 -4.51
C GLU A 137 -13.20 15.60 -5.41
N GLU A 138 -12.33 16.43 -4.83
CA GLU A 138 -11.67 17.53 -5.55
C GLU A 138 -10.20 17.27 -5.86
N ILE A 139 -9.53 16.44 -5.07
CA ILE A 139 -8.08 16.24 -5.17
C ILE A 139 -7.70 14.77 -4.99
N THR A 140 -6.64 14.39 -5.68
CA THR A 140 -5.84 13.22 -5.31
C THR A 140 -4.50 13.70 -4.78
N ARG A 141 -4.06 13.15 -3.66
CA ARG A 141 -2.76 13.44 -3.05
C ARG A 141 -1.98 12.14 -2.93
N THR A 142 -0.81 12.09 -3.54
CA THR A 142 0.13 10.97 -3.40
C THR A 142 1.33 11.40 -2.56
N GLU A 143 1.58 10.66 -1.50
CA GLU A 143 2.67 10.84 -0.55
C GLU A 143 3.67 9.70 -0.65
N GLU A 144 4.95 10.07 -0.80
CA GLU A 144 6.09 9.17 -0.87
C GLU A 144 6.77 9.11 0.49
N ASN A 145 6.72 7.93 1.12
CA ASN A 145 7.01 7.79 2.53
C ASN A 145 8.09 6.72 2.82
N GLN A 146 8.89 6.99 3.85
CA GLN A 146 9.64 5.98 4.60
C GLN A 146 9.09 5.88 6.00
N LEU A 147 9.07 4.68 6.57
CA LEU A 147 8.46 4.43 7.86
C LEU A 147 9.30 3.48 8.71
N ASN A 148 9.31 3.77 10.01
CA ASN A 148 9.83 2.87 11.04
C ASN A 148 8.67 2.48 11.97
N ALA A 149 8.32 1.21 12.05
CA ALA A 149 7.34 0.68 13.00
C ALA A 149 8.03 -0.19 14.05
N TYR A 150 7.54 -0.22 15.28
CA TYR A 150 8.01 -1.10 16.32
C TYR A 150 6.89 -2.03 16.77
N ILE A 151 7.16 -3.34 16.71
CA ILE A 151 6.18 -4.40 16.94
C ILE A 151 6.61 -5.25 18.12
N ILE A 152 5.71 -5.46 19.08
CA ILE A 152 5.89 -6.41 20.19
C ILE A 152 4.67 -7.31 20.23
N ASN A 153 4.88 -8.64 20.22
CA ASN A 153 3.82 -9.65 20.35
C ASN A 153 2.61 -9.36 19.43
N ASP A 154 2.89 -9.18 18.13
CA ASP A 154 1.89 -8.92 17.08
C ASP A 154 1.08 -7.62 17.29
N LYS A 155 1.61 -6.70 18.10
CA LYS A 155 1.01 -5.38 18.34
C LYS A 155 1.95 -4.27 17.91
N VAL A 156 1.43 -3.36 17.10
CA VAL A 156 2.08 -2.08 16.74
C VAL A 156 2.14 -1.21 17.99
N GLN A 157 3.37 -0.92 18.43
CA GLN A 157 3.66 -0.11 19.61
C GLN A 157 3.98 1.32 19.25
N PHE A 158 4.63 1.52 18.11
CA PHE A 158 5.06 2.82 17.64
C PHE A 158 5.18 2.79 16.14
N PHE A 159 4.92 3.92 15.48
CA PHE A 159 5.49 4.15 14.17
C PHE A 159 5.71 5.62 13.88
N ARG A 160 6.71 5.90 13.05
CA ARG A 160 7.01 7.24 12.53
C ARG A 160 6.97 7.22 11.03
N VAL A 161 6.23 8.17 10.46
CA VAL A 161 6.16 8.36 9.01
C VAL A 161 7.03 9.55 8.61
N HIS A 162 7.93 9.33 7.66
CA HIS A 162 8.73 10.36 7.02
C HIS A 162 8.25 10.54 5.58
N ASN A 163 7.58 11.66 5.31
CA ASN A 163 7.28 12.07 3.94
C ASN A 163 8.49 12.78 3.33
N TYR A 164 8.84 12.43 2.10
CA TYR A 164 9.90 13.14 1.36
C TYR A 164 9.42 13.74 0.03
N LYS A 165 8.21 13.39 -0.43
CA LYS A 165 7.57 14.02 -1.58
C LYS A 165 6.05 13.91 -1.48
N THR A 166 5.37 15.00 -1.75
CA THR A 166 3.91 15.05 -1.92
C THR A 166 3.61 15.55 -3.32
N THR A 167 2.70 14.88 -4.01
CA THR A 167 2.18 15.29 -5.32
C THR A 167 0.67 15.43 -5.20
N GLU A 168 0.12 16.54 -5.68
CA GLU A 168 -1.32 16.76 -5.70
C GLU A 168 -1.79 16.90 -7.14
N GLY A 169 -2.88 16.20 -7.45
CA GLY A 169 -3.63 16.33 -8.70
C GLY A 169 -5.02 16.87 -8.40
N LYS A 170 -5.48 17.81 -9.22
CA LYS A 170 -6.87 18.29 -9.17
C LYS A 170 -7.76 17.29 -9.91
N LEU A 171 -8.87 16.90 -9.30
CA LEU A 171 -9.95 16.15 -9.94
C LEU A 171 -11.04 17.10 -10.44
N VAL A 172 -11.66 16.74 -11.56
CA VAL A 172 -12.77 17.46 -12.16
C VAL A 172 -13.77 16.48 -12.74
N ASP A 173 -15.04 16.87 -12.77
CA ASP A 173 -16.12 16.04 -13.30
C ASP A 173 -16.09 16.02 -14.83
N VAL A 174 -15.86 14.84 -15.40
CA VAL A 174 -15.87 14.64 -16.85
C VAL A 174 -17.01 13.70 -17.21
N THR A 175 -17.92 14.17 -18.06
CA THR A 175 -18.97 13.33 -18.63
C THR A 175 -18.45 12.64 -19.87
N PHE A 176 -18.37 11.31 -19.81
CA PHE A 176 -18.03 10.44 -20.92
C PHE A 176 -19.31 10.00 -21.63
N SER A 177 -19.25 9.94 -22.96
CA SER A 177 -20.38 9.60 -23.82
C SER A 177 -19.93 8.63 -24.91
N VAL A 178 -20.60 7.49 -25.04
CA VAL A 178 -20.34 6.50 -26.10
C VAL A 178 -21.62 6.17 -26.84
N ASP A 179 -21.59 6.32 -28.15
CA ASP A 179 -22.66 5.93 -29.07
C ASP A 179 -22.51 4.44 -29.39
N MET A 180 -23.52 3.67 -29.00
CA MET A 180 -23.58 2.22 -29.18
C MET A 180 -24.35 1.79 -30.44
N SER A 181 -24.80 2.73 -31.27
CA SER A 181 -25.65 2.46 -32.44
C SER A 181 -25.00 1.55 -33.50
N SER A 182 -23.67 1.50 -33.55
CA SER A 182 -22.92 0.61 -34.45
C SER A 182 -22.66 -0.79 -33.90
N TYR A 183 -22.99 -1.04 -32.62
CA TYR A 183 -22.79 -2.34 -31.98
C TYR A 183 -24.01 -3.24 -32.22
N GLU A 184 -23.84 -4.30 -33.02
CA GLU A 184 -24.94 -5.14 -33.50
C GLU A 184 -25.36 -6.26 -32.52
N ASP A 185 -24.47 -6.66 -31.62
CA ASP A 185 -24.71 -7.74 -30.66
C ASP A 185 -25.55 -7.25 -29.47
N SER A 186 -26.26 -8.18 -28.83
CA SER A 186 -26.99 -7.86 -27.60
C SER A 186 -26.04 -7.66 -26.43
N PHE A 187 -26.28 -6.62 -25.63
CA PHE A 187 -25.55 -6.34 -24.40
C PHE A 187 -26.48 -5.97 -23.26
N SER A 188 -25.97 -5.99 -22.03
CA SER A 188 -26.71 -5.70 -20.79
C SER A 188 -26.15 -4.52 -19.99
N SER A 189 -24.85 -4.22 -20.13
CA SER A 189 -24.24 -3.05 -19.48
C SER A 189 -23.16 -2.42 -20.33
N VAL A 190 -22.95 -1.12 -20.14
CA VAL A 190 -21.85 -0.33 -20.70
C VAL A 190 -21.13 0.35 -19.54
N SER A 191 -19.81 0.44 -19.57
CA SER A 191 -19.01 1.10 -18.54
C SER A 191 -17.79 1.78 -19.16
N VAL A 192 -17.36 2.89 -18.56
CA VAL A 192 -16.07 3.52 -18.86
C VAL A 192 -15.05 3.13 -17.81
N PHE A 193 -13.79 2.96 -18.22
CA PHE A 193 -12.70 2.70 -17.29
C PHE A 193 -11.38 3.20 -17.87
N GLY A 194 -10.45 3.58 -16.99
CA GLY A 194 -9.23 4.22 -17.40
C GLY A 194 -8.25 4.43 -16.27
N SER A 195 -7.25 5.27 -16.55
CA SER A 195 -6.21 5.63 -15.59
C SER A 195 -6.73 6.35 -14.34
N PHE A 196 -7.99 6.79 -14.33
CA PHE A 196 -8.62 7.54 -13.24
C PHE A 196 -9.40 6.66 -12.25
N ASN A 197 -9.63 5.39 -12.57
CA ASN A 197 -10.38 4.45 -11.72
C ASN A 197 -9.69 3.07 -11.62
N ASP A 198 -8.35 3.06 -11.69
CA ASP A 198 -7.51 1.85 -11.66
C ASP A 198 -7.94 0.78 -12.69
N TRP A 199 -8.45 1.20 -13.84
CA TRP A 199 -8.97 0.33 -14.90
C TRP A 199 -10.11 -0.60 -14.45
N CYS A 200 -10.88 -0.20 -13.43
CA CYS A 200 -12.05 -0.92 -12.97
C CYS A 200 -13.25 -0.78 -13.92
N GLY A 201 -13.47 -1.75 -14.82
CA GLY A 201 -14.58 -1.70 -15.81
C GLY A 201 -15.95 -2.07 -15.29
N THR A 202 -16.16 -1.95 -13.99
CA THR A 202 -17.50 -1.97 -13.39
C THR A 202 -17.74 -0.78 -12.45
N CYS A 203 -16.73 0.05 -12.20
CA CYS A 203 -16.81 1.15 -11.23
C CYS A 203 -17.62 2.34 -11.77
N ASP A 204 -17.55 2.62 -13.08
CA ASP A 204 -18.27 3.72 -13.72
C ASP A 204 -19.27 3.21 -14.78
N PRO A 205 -20.44 2.66 -14.36
CA PRO A 205 -21.48 2.24 -15.28
C PRO A 205 -22.11 3.43 -16.00
N MET A 206 -22.50 3.21 -17.25
CA MET A 206 -23.11 4.23 -18.12
C MET A 206 -24.58 3.92 -18.39
N THR A 207 -25.38 4.96 -18.61
CA THR A 207 -26.82 4.84 -18.87
C THR A 207 -27.24 5.60 -20.13
N ASP A 208 -28.21 5.06 -20.85
CA ASP A 208 -28.94 5.72 -21.94
C ASP A 208 -30.32 6.16 -21.41
N ALA A 209 -30.36 7.34 -20.78
CA ALA A 209 -31.52 7.80 -20.03
C ALA A 209 -32.62 8.41 -20.92
N ASP A 210 -32.27 8.93 -22.08
CA ASP A 210 -33.17 9.53 -23.07
C ASP A 210 -33.53 8.59 -24.22
N GLY A 211 -32.87 7.43 -24.32
CA GLY A 211 -33.19 6.37 -25.27
C GLY A 211 -32.71 6.68 -26.68
N ASP A 212 -31.64 7.48 -26.82
CA ASP A 212 -31.07 7.87 -28.11
C ASP A 212 -29.94 6.94 -28.58
N GLY A 213 -29.55 5.96 -27.76
CA GLY A 213 -28.47 5.02 -28.03
C GLY A 213 -27.08 5.49 -27.58
N VAL A 214 -26.98 6.69 -26.99
CA VAL A 214 -25.76 7.24 -26.41
C VAL A 214 -25.75 7.01 -24.90
N TYR A 215 -24.79 6.20 -24.47
CA TYR A 215 -24.59 5.90 -23.05
C TYR A 215 -23.70 6.97 -22.44
N THR A 216 -24.10 7.50 -21.28
CA THR A 216 -23.38 8.57 -20.58
C THR A 216 -23.12 8.23 -19.12
N THR A 217 -22.00 8.73 -18.58
CA THR A 217 -21.72 8.78 -17.14
C THR A 217 -20.77 9.92 -16.83
N THR A 218 -20.78 10.40 -15.59
CA THR A 218 -19.84 11.42 -15.10
C THR A 218 -18.92 10.78 -14.08
N ALA A 219 -17.61 10.90 -14.30
CA ALA A 219 -16.58 10.41 -13.38
C ALA A 219 -15.67 11.55 -12.93
N SER A 220 -15.09 11.41 -11.75
CA SER A 220 -14.06 12.32 -11.24
C SER A 220 -12.71 11.96 -11.85
N VAL A 221 -12.15 12.88 -12.65
CA VAL A 221 -10.96 12.61 -13.48
C VAL A 221 -9.86 13.62 -13.18
N PRO A 222 -8.59 13.18 -13.07
CA PRO A 222 -7.48 14.10 -12.86
C PRO A 222 -7.27 15.02 -14.06
N VAL A 223 -6.97 16.29 -13.77
CA VAL A 223 -6.51 17.25 -14.77
C VAL A 223 -5.20 16.74 -15.38
N GLY A 224 -5.15 16.70 -16.71
CA GLY A 224 -4.03 16.17 -17.48
C GLY A 224 -4.48 15.26 -18.62
N GLU A 225 -3.52 14.56 -19.22
CA GLU A 225 -3.81 13.50 -20.18
C GLU A 225 -4.29 12.26 -19.42
N VAL A 226 -5.42 11.68 -19.84
CA VAL A 226 -5.97 10.45 -19.29
C VAL A 226 -6.19 9.42 -20.38
N GLU A 227 -5.90 8.16 -20.06
CA GLU A 227 -6.16 7.00 -20.92
C GLU A 227 -7.44 6.30 -20.46
N TYR A 228 -8.30 5.89 -21.39
CA TYR A 228 -9.58 5.22 -21.08
C TYR A 228 -10.06 4.30 -22.20
N LYS A 229 -11.05 3.47 -21.89
CA LYS A 229 -11.82 2.62 -22.82
C LYS A 229 -13.28 2.52 -22.37
N PHE A 230 -14.13 2.16 -23.31
CA PHE A 230 -15.47 1.64 -23.00
C PHE A 230 -15.46 0.11 -22.96
N SER A 231 -16.32 -0.46 -22.14
CA SER A 231 -16.53 -1.91 -22.02
C SER A 231 -18.00 -2.25 -21.94
N ILE A 232 -18.28 -3.52 -22.22
CA ILE A 232 -19.61 -4.11 -22.24
C ILE A 232 -19.61 -5.34 -21.34
N ASP A 233 -20.73 -5.55 -20.63
CA ASP A 233 -21.02 -6.76 -19.84
C ASP A 233 -19.90 -7.12 -18.85
N ASN A 234 -19.55 -6.17 -17.97
CA ASN A 234 -18.51 -6.31 -16.95
C ASN A 234 -17.14 -6.67 -17.55
N GLN A 235 -16.68 -5.90 -18.54
CA GLN A 235 -15.45 -6.14 -19.30
C GLN A 235 -15.40 -7.48 -20.08
N SER A 236 -16.54 -8.11 -20.35
CA SER A 236 -16.56 -9.28 -21.26
C SER A 236 -16.17 -8.88 -22.69
N VAL A 237 -16.46 -7.65 -23.08
CA VAL A 237 -15.96 -7.01 -24.30
C VAL A 237 -15.39 -5.65 -23.93
N GLU A 238 -14.21 -5.34 -24.43
CA GLU A 238 -13.59 -4.02 -24.33
C GLU A 238 -13.19 -3.52 -25.72
N GLU A 239 -13.02 -2.21 -25.85
CA GLU A 239 -12.51 -1.63 -27.08
C GLU A 239 -11.09 -2.12 -27.39
N SER A 240 -10.81 -2.37 -28.66
CA SER A 240 -9.53 -2.85 -29.16
C SER A 240 -9.13 -2.04 -30.38
N PHE A 241 -8.13 -1.19 -30.20
CA PHE A 241 -7.60 -0.30 -31.23
C PHE A 241 -6.31 -0.83 -31.85
N VAL A 242 -6.02 -0.39 -33.07
CA VAL A 242 -4.72 -0.61 -33.71
C VAL A 242 -3.71 0.38 -33.14
N PRO A 243 -2.50 -0.04 -32.73
CA PRO A 243 -1.46 0.87 -32.26
C PRO A 243 -1.18 2.01 -33.26
N GLY A 244 -1.21 3.25 -32.77
CA GLY A 244 -1.01 4.44 -33.59
C GLY A 244 -2.28 4.97 -34.28
N SER A 245 -3.44 4.37 -34.03
CA SER A 245 -4.73 4.98 -34.40
C SER A 245 -4.82 6.41 -33.85
N ALA A 246 -5.57 7.27 -34.57
CA ALA A 246 -5.95 8.59 -34.06
C ALA A 246 -6.60 8.45 -32.66
N CYS A 247 -6.68 9.52 -31.87
CA CYS A 247 -7.30 9.51 -30.53
C CYS A 247 -6.76 8.49 -29.51
N THR A 248 -5.70 7.73 -29.81
CA THR A 248 -5.18 6.68 -28.95
C THR A 248 -3.74 6.88 -28.53
N LYS A 249 -3.36 6.22 -27.45
CA LYS A 249 -1.98 6.05 -27.01
C LYS A 249 -1.74 4.58 -26.70
N THR A 250 -0.53 4.11 -27.02
CA THR A 250 -0.12 2.74 -26.71
C THR A 250 0.80 2.74 -25.50
N THR A 251 0.35 2.12 -24.42
CA THR A 251 1.07 1.99 -23.15
C THR A 251 1.24 0.50 -22.85
N GLY A 252 2.47 0.00 -22.97
CA GLY A 252 2.72 -1.44 -22.92
C GLY A 252 2.11 -2.15 -24.12
N GLU A 253 1.26 -3.15 -23.87
CA GLU A 253 0.53 -3.91 -24.89
C GLU A 253 -0.86 -3.33 -25.23
N TYR A 254 -1.32 -2.34 -24.45
CA TYR A 254 -2.66 -1.78 -24.58
C TYR A 254 -2.64 -0.52 -25.43
N THR A 255 -3.57 -0.43 -26.39
CA THR A 255 -3.88 0.80 -27.11
C THR A 255 -5.21 1.34 -26.60
N ASN A 256 -5.17 2.48 -25.92
CA ASN A 256 -6.29 3.08 -25.20
C ASN A 256 -6.68 4.43 -25.82
N ARG A 257 -7.92 4.88 -25.64
CA ARG A 257 -8.31 6.26 -25.98
C ARG A 257 -7.54 7.23 -25.09
N ILE A 258 -7.24 8.42 -25.60
CA ILE A 258 -6.68 9.53 -24.82
C ILE A 258 -7.57 10.76 -24.91
N THR A 259 -7.63 11.50 -23.80
CA THR A 259 -8.18 12.86 -23.78
C THR A 259 -7.39 13.74 -22.84
N ALA A 260 -7.37 15.04 -23.11
CA ALA A 260 -6.76 16.04 -22.24
C ALA A 260 -7.86 16.74 -21.44
N VAL A 261 -7.78 16.65 -20.12
CA VAL A 261 -8.73 17.22 -19.17
C VAL A 261 -8.13 18.45 -18.53
N GLU A 262 -8.77 19.60 -18.69
CA GLU A 262 -8.33 20.88 -18.09
C GLU A 262 -9.29 21.38 -17.00
N ALA A 263 -10.58 21.08 -17.15
CA ALA A 263 -11.66 21.47 -16.26
C ALA A 263 -12.86 20.52 -16.42
N SER A 264 -13.84 20.64 -15.53
CA SER A 264 -15.08 19.86 -15.63
C SER A 264 -15.75 20.11 -16.99
N SER A 265 -16.11 19.05 -17.69
CA SER A 265 -16.58 19.13 -19.07
C SER A 265 -17.42 17.93 -19.46
N THR A 266 -18.14 18.06 -20.58
CA THR A 266 -18.78 16.95 -21.27
C THR A 266 -18.00 16.68 -22.54
N LEU A 267 -17.51 15.45 -22.69
CA LEU A 267 -16.84 15.03 -23.91
C LEU A 267 -17.88 14.75 -25.00
N GLU A 268 -17.53 15.05 -26.25
CA GLU A 268 -18.34 14.69 -27.40
C GLU A 268 -18.53 13.18 -27.47
N ALA A 269 -19.73 12.74 -27.88
CA ALA A 269 -20.01 11.33 -28.05
C ALA A 269 -19.13 10.72 -29.14
N VAL A 270 -18.53 9.58 -28.83
CA VAL A 270 -17.72 8.79 -29.77
C VAL A 270 -18.39 7.45 -30.03
N CYS A 271 -18.22 6.92 -31.23
CA CYS A 271 -18.74 5.60 -31.56
C CYS A 271 -17.94 4.52 -30.85
N PHE A 272 -18.62 3.49 -30.34
CA PHE A 272 -17.96 2.35 -29.71
C PHE A 272 -16.90 1.75 -30.65
N ASN A 273 -15.70 1.54 -30.11
CA ASN A 273 -14.54 1.03 -30.81
C ASN A 273 -14.06 1.86 -32.02
N SER A 274 -14.38 3.17 -32.05
CA SER A 274 -13.94 4.12 -33.08
C SER A 274 -13.61 5.50 -32.52
N CYS A 275 -12.69 6.21 -33.16
CA CYS A 275 -12.29 7.58 -32.78
C CYS A 275 -13.19 8.69 -33.29
N THR A 276 -14.25 8.34 -34.01
CA THR A 276 -15.20 9.28 -34.61
C THR A 276 -16.61 9.00 -34.11
N THR A 277 -17.55 9.87 -34.44
CA THR A 277 -18.99 9.61 -34.27
C THR A 277 -19.42 8.39 -35.10
N CYS A 278 -20.56 7.78 -34.74
CA CYS A 278 -21.13 6.70 -35.56
C CYS A 278 -21.64 7.26 -36.89
N GLU A 279 -21.66 6.42 -37.92
CA GLU A 279 -22.16 6.74 -39.27
C GLU A 279 -23.62 6.30 -39.48
#